data_AF-A0A5C7J2Q4-F1
#
_entry.id   AF-A0A5C7J2Q4-F1
#
_cell.length_a   1.000
_cell.length_b   1.000
_cell.length_c   1.000
_cell.angle_alpha   90.00
_cell.angle_beta   90.00
_cell.angle_gamma   90.00
#
_symmetry.space_group_name_H-M   'P 1'
#
loop_
_entity.id
_entity.type
_entity.pdbx_description
1 polymer ?
#
loop_
_entity_poly.entity_id
_entity_poly.type
_entity_poly.pdbx_seq_one_letter_code
_entity_poly.pdbx_strand_id
1 'polypeptide(L)'
;MSQVLASLKLVNAKRENTVDPLLFRRSKLNEKLKVQIEMAKALSRGEQFMVKRMKKITDEVSGQTSLIEVQKRTKTWWFTNTDTKKVAVQLFYGNKVIDLAKGKNAVEVSNGDELIAVLLKLQEAVLDGSLDGQITVAADSVKARFKK
;
A
#
# COMPACT_ATOMS: atom_id res chain seq x y z
N MET A 1 25.98 -19.69 36.55
CA MET A 1 25.07 -18.81 35.79
C MET A 1 25.39 -17.37 36.18
N SER A 2 25.55 -16.45 35.23
CA SER A 2 25.95 -15.07 35.52
C SER A 2 24.85 -14.33 36.32
N GLN A 3 25.24 -13.53 37.32
CA GLN A 3 24.32 -12.70 38.13
C GLN A 3 23.44 -11.78 37.27
N VAL A 4 23.92 -11.40 36.09
CA VAL A 4 23.21 -10.56 35.12
C VAL A 4 21.94 -11.23 34.60
N LEU A 5 21.91 -12.56 34.45
CA LEU A 5 20.73 -13.27 33.98
C LEU A 5 19.69 -13.51 35.10
N ALA A 6 20.10 -13.39 36.37
CA ALA A 6 19.22 -13.60 37.52
C ALA A 6 18.29 -12.41 37.82
N SER A 7 18.60 -11.22 37.32
CA SER A 7 17.74 -10.02 37.46
C SER A 7 16.69 -9.89 36.36
N LEU A 8 16.75 -10.73 35.32
CA LEU A 8 15.83 -10.70 34.20
C LEU A 8 14.68 -11.69 34.41
N LYS A 9 13.44 -11.23 34.17
CA LYS A 9 12.27 -12.11 34.17
C LYS A 9 12.29 -12.96 32.90
N LEU A 10 12.85 -14.17 33.02
CA LEU A 10 12.87 -15.14 31.94
C LEU A 10 11.47 -15.73 31.75
N VAL A 11 10.90 -15.53 30.56
CA VAL A 11 9.61 -16.09 30.16
C VAL A 11 9.79 -16.91 28.88
N ASN A 12 9.08 -18.04 28.79
CA ASN A 12 8.94 -18.75 27.54
C ASN A 12 7.95 -17.98 26.64
N ALA A 13 8.49 -17.10 25.81
CA ALA A 13 7.70 -16.36 24.82
C ALA A 13 7.54 -17.20 23.56
N LYS A 14 6.30 -17.60 23.23
CA LYS A 14 5.96 -18.10 21.90
C LYS A 14 5.52 -16.91 21.06
N ARG A 15 6.29 -16.59 20.01
CA ARG A 15 5.92 -15.52 19.08
C ARG A 15 4.71 -15.97 18.26
N GLU A 16 3.58 -15.33 18.47
CA GLU A 16 2.38 -15.53 17.66
C GLU A 16 2.55 -14.76 16.34
N ASN A 17 2.91 -15.48 15.27
CA ASN A 17 3.11 -14.89 13.94
C ASN A 17 1.81 -14.85 13.10
N THR A 18 0.70 -15.32 13.65
CA THR A 18 -0.61 -15.32 13.00
C THR A 18 -1.26 -13.94 13.13
N VAL A 19 -0.89 -13.04 12.22
CA VAL A 19 -1.65 -11.81 12.00
C VAL A 19 -2.96 -12.19 11.33
N ASP A 20 -4.08 -11.64 11.82
CA ASP A 20 -5.38 -11.77 11.16
C ASP A 20 -5.24 -11.37 9.68
N PRO A 21 -5.59 -12.26 8.73
CA PRO A 21 -5.55 -11.96 7.31
C PRO A 21 -6.26 -10.65 6.94
N LEU A 22 -7.34 -10.27 7.63
CA LEU A 22 -8.05 -9.01 7.39
C LEU A 22 -7.20 -7.81 7.78
N LEU A 23 -6.65 -7.81 8.99
CA LEU A 23 -5.76 -6.73 9.47
C LEU A 23 -4.51 -6.61 8.59
N PHE A 24 -3.95 -7.73 8.14
CA PHE A 24 -2.82 -7.73 7.21
C PHE A 24 -3.18 -7.08 5.87
N ARG A 25 -4.33 -7.45 5.28
CA ARG A 25 -4.81 -6.87 4.01
C ARG A 25 -5.07 -5.36 4.15
N ARG A 26 -5.70 -4.95 5.24
CA ARG A 26 -5.98 -3.54 5.57
C ARG A 26 -4.71 -2.73 5.68
N SER A 27 -3.75 -3.21 6.47
CA SER A 27 -2.45 -2.56 6.68
C SER A 27 -1.69 -2.41 5.37
N LYS A 28 -1.69 -3.46 4.54
CA LYS A 28 -1.05 -3.45 3.22
C LYS A 28 -1.67 -2.46 2.24
N LEU A 29 -2.99 -2.31 2.25
CA LEU A 29 -3.66 -1.32 1.41
C LEU A 29 -3.38 0.11 1.92
N ASN A 30 -3.43 0.30 3.24
CA ASN A 30 -3.15 1.58 3.89
C ASN A 30 -1.73 2.09 3.60
N GLU A 31 -0.71 1.23 3.67
CA GLU A 31 0.66 1.60 3.29
C GLU A 31 0.75 2.13 1.86
N LYS A 32 0.06 1.48 0.91
CA LYS A 32 0.02 1.95 -0.47
C LYS A 32 -0.73 3.28 -0.60
N LEU A 33 -1.81 3.46 0.15
CA LEU A 33 -2.58 4.71 0.15
C LEU A 33 -1.75 5.88 0.67
N LYS A 34 -0.96 5.70 1.73
CA LYS A 34 -0.03 6.73 2.23
C LYS A 34 0.90 7.23 1.13
N VAL A 35 1.49 6.29 0.39
CA VAL A 35 2.37 6.61 -0.75
C VAL A 35 1.63 7.40 -1.83
N GLN A 36 0.37 7.05 -2.14
CA GLN A 36 -0.44 7.78 -3.12
C GLN A 36 -0.79 9.20 -2.63
N ILE A 37 -1.08 9.37 -1.34
CA ILE A 37 -1.35 10.69 -0.74
C ILE A 37 -0.11 11.58 -0.82
N GLU A 38 1.07 11.06 -0.46
CA GLU A 38 2.32 11.81 -0.57
C GLU A 38 2.65 12.16 -2.02
N MET A 39 2.40 11.25 -2.95
CA MET A 39 2.56 11.50 -4.38
C MET A 39 1.62 12.60 -4.88
N ALA A 40 0.35 12.59 -4.45
CA ALA A 40 -0.61 13.63 -4.81
C ALA A 40 -0.23 15.00 -4.21
N LYS A 41 0.26 15.02 -2.96
CA LYS A 41 0.78 16.24 -2.31
C LYS A 41 2.01 16.80 -3.05
N ALA A 42 2.96 15.95 -3.41
CA ALA A 42 4.13 16.35 -4.19
C ALA A 42 3.73 16.88 -5.58
N LEU A 43 2.77 16.23 -6.25
CA LEU A 43 2.23 16.71 -7.52
C LEU A 43 1.59 18.09 -7.40
N SER A 44 0.83 18.34 -6.32
CA SER A 44 0.25 19.67 -6.04
C SER A 44 1.33 20.75 -5.86
N ARG A 45 2.49 20.38 -5.29
CA ARG A 45 3.66 21.28 -5.18
C ARG A 45 4.51 21.38 -6.47
N GLY A 46 4.17 20.64 -7.52
CA GLY A 46 4.98 20.57 -8.75
C GLY A 46 6.28 19.75 -8.62
N GLU A 47 6.42 18.95 -7.57
CA GLU A 47 7.59 18.13 -7.30
C GLU A 47 7.46 16.72 -7.89
N GLN A 48 8.58 16.15 -8.36
CA GLN A 48 8.61 14.74 -8.78
C GLN A 48 8.69 13.83 -7.55
N PHE A 49 7.61 13.07 -7.30
CA PHE A 49 7.60 12.08 -6.24
C PHE A 49 8.21 10.75 -6.69
N MET A 50 9.30 10.35 -6.04
CA MET A 50 9.94 9.07 -6.29
C MET A 50 10.05 8.27 -4.98
N VAL A 51 9.40 7.10 -4.95
CA VAL A 51 9.50 6.19 -3.82
C VAL A 51 10.86 5.52 -3.87
N LYS A 52 11.64 5.68 -2.81
CA LYS A 52 12.93 4.99 -2.68
C LYS A 52 12.71 3.59 -2.10
N ARG A 53 13.37 2.59 -2.67
CA ARG A 53 13.34 1.20 -2.18
C ARG A 53 14.75 0.67 -2.06
N MET A 54 15.06 0.07 -0.92
CA MET A 54 16.31 -0.68 -0.74
C MET A 54 16.28 -1.96 -1.59
N LYS A 55 17.26 -2.09 -2.49
CA LYS A 55 17.48 -3.29 -3.29
C LYS A 55 18.83 -3.88 -2.90
N LYS A 56 18.85 -5.19 -2.60
CA LYS A 56 20.10 -5.95 -2.51
C LYS A 56 20.61 -6.18 -3.93
N ILE A 57 21.81 -5.71 -4.21
CA ILE A 57 22.51 -5.97 -5.47
C ILE A 57 23.78 -6.71 -5.09
N THR A 58 24.02 -7.82 -5.77
CA THR A 58 25.25 -8.60 -5.63
C THR A 58 26.13 -8.24 -6.82
N ASP A 59 27.32 -7.74 -6.54
CA ASP A 59 28.30 -7.42 -7.57
C ASP A 59 28.88 -8.73 -8.15
N GLU A 60 28.79 -8.92 -9.46
CA GLU A 60 29.26 -10.14 -10.15
C GLU A 60 30.78 -10.34 -10.05
N VAL A 61 31.54 -9.26 -9.82
CA VAL A 61 33.02 -9.30 -9.76
C VAL A 61 33.54 -9.54 -8.34
N SER A 62 32.86 -9.02 -7.30
CA SER A 62 33.33 -9.11 -5.91
C SER A 62 32.57 -10.13 -5.06
N GLY A 63 31.42 -10.61 -5.54
CA GLY A 63 30.52 -11.50 -4.79
C GLY A 63 29.87 -10.86 -3.55
N GLN A 64 30.15 -9.58 -3.28
CA GLN A 64 29.60 -8.89 -2.11
C GLN A 64 28.18 -8.39 -2.40
N THR A 65 27.30 -8.57 -1.41
CA THR A 65 25.91 -8.10 -1.50
C THR A 65 25.75 -6.79 -0.77
N SER A 66 25.49 -5.73 -1.52
CA SER A 66 25.31 -4.37 -1.00
C SER A 66 23.83 -3.98 -1.04
N LEU A 67 23.41 -3.20 -0.03
CA LEU A 67 22.07 -2.62 0.04
C LEU A 67 22.11 -1.21 -0.57
N ILE A 68 21.57 -1.06 -1.78
CA ILE A 68 21.56 0.23 -2.50
C ILE A 68 20.12 0.77 -2.53
N GLU A 69 19.99 2.08 -2.35
CA GLU A 69 18.71 2.78 -2.44
C GLU A 69 18.36 3.05 -3.91
N VAL A 70 17.36 2.35 -4.44
CA VAL A 70 16.94 2.43 -5.84
C VAL A 70 15.58 3.13 -5.95
N GLN A 71 15.42 3.99 -6.95
CA GLN A 71 14.16 4.64 -7.25
C GLN A 71 13.14 3.63 -7.80
N LYS A 72 11.98 3.55 -7.18
CA LYS A 72 10.86 2.72 -7.61
C LYS A 72 9.79 3.58 -8.26
N ARG A 73 9.58 3.37 -9.57
CA ARG A 73 8.41 3.92 -10.26
C ARG A 73 7.15 3.31 -9.65
N THR A 74 6.30 4.17 -9.10
CA THR A 74 5.03 3.78 -8.49
C THR A 74 3.90 4.20 -9.41
N LYS A 75 3.01 3.26 -9.73
CA LYS A 75 1.83 3.54 -10.56
C LYS A 75 0.92 4.52 -9.82
N THR A 76 0.52 5.59 -10.50
CA THR A 76 -0.50 6.53 -10.01
C THR A 76 -1.86 5.85 -9.99
N TRP A 77 -2.64 6.13 -8.95
CA TRP A 77 -4.00 5.59 -8.78
C TRP A 77 -5.09 6.51 -9.31
N TRP A 78 -4.69 7.64 -9.88
CA TRP A 78 -5.57 8.58 -10.55
C TRP A 78 -5.15 8.78 -11.99
N PHE A 79 -6.13 9.06 -12.84
CA PHE A 79 -5.95 9.35 -14.25
C PHE A 79 -7.05 10.30 -14.72
N THR A 80 -6.78 11.06 -15.78
CA THR A 80 -7.82 11.87 -16.42
C THR A 80 -8.70 10.97 -17.26
N ASN A 81 -10.00 10.92 -16.94
CA ASN A 81 -10.98 10.20 -17.73
C ASN A 81 -11.25 10.96 -19.04
N THR A 82 -11.11 10.29 -20.18
CA THR A 82 -11.34 10.87 -21.50
C THR A 82 -12.78 11.30 -21.70
N ASP A 83 -13.74 10.57 -21.12
CA ASP A 83 -15.17 10.81 -21.33
C ASP A 83 -15.68 12.02 -20.53
N THR A 84 -15.32 12.10 -19.25
CA THR A 84 -15.78 13.17 -18.35
C THR A 84 -14.81 14.34 -18.25
N LYS A 85 -13.61 14.22 -18.85
CA LYS A 85 -12.48 15.16 -18.76
C LYS A 85 -12.05 15.49 -17.32
N LYS A 86 -12.52 14.71 -16.35
CA LYS A 86 -12.23 14.86 -14.92
C LYS A 86 -11.22 13.81 -14.46
N VAL A 87 -10.60 14.04 -13.31
CA VAL A 87 -9.66 13.07 -12.72
C VAL A 87 -10.47 11.99 -12.02
N ALA A 88 -10.22 10.73 -12.34
CA ALA A 88 -10.83 9.57 -11.69
C ALA A 88 -9.79 8.87 -10.81
N VAL A 89 -10.15 8.54 -9.58
CA VAL A 89 -9.31 7.85 -8.57
C VAL A 89 -9.81 6.44 -8.36
N GLN A 90 -8.94 5.45 -8.52
CA GLN A 90 -9.24 4.03 -8.34
C GLN A 90 -8.40 3.42 -7.23
N LEU A 91 -8.99 2.53 -6.43
CA LEU A 91 -8.26 1.76 -5.43
C LEU A 91 -7.76 0.44 -6.01
N PHE A 92 -6.52 0.06 -5.67
CA PHE A 92 -5.94 -1.19 -6.12
C PHE A 92 -5.48 -2.07 -4.95
N TYR A 93 -6.01 -3.29 -4.89
CA TYR A 93 -5.42 -4.36 -4.10
C TYR A 93 -4.51 -5.22 -4.99
N GLY A 94 -3.20 -5.15 -4.76
CA GLY A 94 -2.24 -5.79 -5.65
C GLY A 94 -2.31 -5.18 -7.06
N ASN A 95 -2.78 -5.96 -8.04
CA ASN A 95 -3.04 -5.54 -9.41
C ASN A 95 -4.54 -5.55 -9.77
N LYS A 96 -5.43 -5.71 -8.78
CA LYS A 96 -6.89 -5.76 -8.97
C LYS A 96 -7.51 -4.45 -8.48
N VAL A 97 -8.40 -3.87 -9.29
CA VAL A 97 -9.20 -2.71 -8.88
C VAL A 97 -10.24 -3.17 -7.85
N ILE A 98 -10.37 -2.42 -6.76
CA ILE A 98 -11.41 -2.62 -5.75
C ILE A 98 -12.64 -1.82 -6.18
N ASP A 99 -13.80 -2.46 -6.16
CA ASP A 99 -15.08 -1.77 -6.35
C ASP A 99 -15.45 -1.03 -5.06
N LEU A 100 -15.66 0.27 -5.15
CA LEU A 100 -16.02 1.12 -4.00
C LEU A 100 -17.52 1.00 -3.68
N ALA A 101 -18.34 0.78 -4.71
CA ALA A 101 -19.75 0.44 -4.61
C ALA A 101 -20.12 -0.55 -5.72
N LYS A 102 -21.34 -1.11 -5.68
CA LYS A 102 -21.81 -2.06 -6.70
C LYS A 102 -21.67 -1.46 -8.11
N GLY A 103 -20.72 -1.98 -8.90
CA GLY A 103 -20.43 -1.53 -10.26
C GLY A 103 -19.67 -0.21 -10.39
N LYS A 104 -19.24 0.42 -9.29
CA LYS A 104 -18.47 1.67 -9.31
C LYS A 104 -17.08 1.44 -8.72
N ASN A 105 -16.07 1.65 -9.56
CA ASN A 105 -14.67 1.37 -9.23
C ASN A 105 -13.80 2.62 -9.06
N ALA A 106 -14.34 3.80 -9.35
CA ALA A 106 -13.62 5.07 -9.31
C ALA A 106 -14.42 6.19 -8.63
N VAL A 107 -13.70 7.13 -8.02
CA VAL A 107 -14.23 8.42 -7.54
C VAL A 107 -13.80 9.51 -8.51
N GLU A 108 -14.75 10.31 -8.98
CA GLU A 108 -14.44 11.49 -9.79
C GLU A 108 -14.04 12.68 -8.93
N VAL A 109 -13.09 13.44 -9.43
CA VAL A 109 -12.42 14.54 -8.75
C VAL A 109 -12.17 15.66 -9.76
N SER A 110 -12.41 16.90 -9.34
CA SER A 110 -12.35 18.07 -10.22
C SER A 110 -10.97 18.75 -10.20
N ASN A 111 -10.24 18.68 -9.09
CA ASN A 111 -8.95 19.36 -8.91
C ASN A 111 -7.96 18.56 -8.04
N GLY A 112 -6.72 19.04 -7.93
CA GLY A 112 -5.64 18.38 -7.17
C GLY A 112 -5.87 18.35 -5.66
N ASP A 113 -6.58 19.33 -5.10
CA ASP A 113 -6.85 19.40 -3.65
C ASP A 113 -7.95 18.42 -3.25
N GLU A 114 -9.01 18.34 -4.05
CA GLU A 114 -10.06 17.32 -3.95
C GLU A 114 -9.47 15.92 -4.09
N LEU A 115 -8.44 15.73 -4.93
CA LEU A 115 -7.75 14.44 -5.09
C LEU A 115 -7.13 14.00 -3.75
N ILE A 116 -6.42 14.91 -3.09
CA ILE A 116 -5.80 14.63 -1.79
C ILE A 116 -6.88 14.35 -0.73
N ALA A 117 -7.94 15.16 -0.71
CA ALA A 117 -9.06 14.98 0.22
C ALA A 117 -9.78 13.63 0.03
N VAL A 118 -10.00 13.21 -1.22
CA VAL A 118 -10.61 11.91 -1.54
C VAL A 118 -9.69 10.76 -1.13
N LEU A 119 -8.38 10.85 -1.39
CA LEU A 119 -7.44 9.82 -0.97
C LEU A 119 -7.38 9.67 0.56
N LEU A 120 -7.47 10.77 1.31
CA LEU A 120 -7.54 10.75 2.78
C LEU A 120 -8.83 10.09 3.27
N LYS A 121 -9.99 10.44 2.69
CA LYS A 121 -11.27 9.79 3.02
C LYS A 121 -11.27 8.29 2.71
N LEU A 122 -10.66 7.89 1.61
CA LEU A 122 -10.51 6.47 1.26
C LEU A 122 -9.58 5.77 2.26
N GLN A 123 -8.54 6.44 2.76
CA GLN A 123 -7.68 5.91 3.81
C GLN A 123 -8.43 5.69 5.12
N GLU A 124 -9.25 6.66 5.56
CA GLU A 124 -10.11 6.53 6.74
C GLU A 124 -11.08 5.36 6.59
N ALA A 125 -11.81 5.27 5.47
CA ALA A 125 -12.73 4.17 5.20
C ALA A 125 -12.06 2.78 5.19
N VAL A 126 -10.79 2.70 4.76
CA VAL A 126 -9.99 1.47 4.87
C VAL A 126 -9.62 1.18 6.32
N LEU A 127 -9.19 2.19 7.08
CA LEU A 127 -8.81 2.04 8.48
C LEU A 127 -9.99 1.62 9.37
N ASP A 128 -11.17 2.17 9.11
CA ASP A 128 -12.42 1.85 9.80
C ASP A 128 -12.96 0.46 9.44
N GLY A 129 -12.41 -0.17 8.40
CA GLY A 129 -12.78 -1.52 7.97
C GLY A 129 -14.05 -1.58 7.13
N SER A 130 -14.62 -0.44 6.74
CA SER A 130 -15.84 -0.36 5.92
C SER A 130 -15.66 -1.00 4.52
N LEU A 131 -14.42 -1.13 4.06
CA LEU A 131 -14.06 -1.70 2.77
C LEU A 131 -13.49 -3.13 2.85
N ASP A 132 -13.46 -3.76 4.04
CA ASP A 132 -12.82 -5.07 4.23
C ASP A 132 -13.46 -6.18 3.38
N GLY A 133 -14.77 -6.11 3.15
CA GLY A 133 -15.48 -7.05 2.29
C GLY A 133 -14.98 -6.98 0.84
N GLN A 134 -14.91 -5.78 0.28
CA GLN A 134 -14.45 -5.54 -1.09
C GLN A 134 -12.95 -5.85 -1.25
N ILE A 135 -12.14 -5.55 -0.22
CA ILE A 135 -10.72 -5.92 -0.17
C ILE A 135 -10.56 -7.43 -0.18
N THR A 136 -11.39 -8.16 0.57
CA THR A 136 -11.35 -9.63 0.62
C THR A 136 -11.66 -10.25 -0.72
N VAL A 137 -12.73 -9.79 -1.39
CA VAL A 137 -13.09 -10.23 -2.75
C VAL A 137 -11.94 -9.97 -3.74
N ALA A 138 -11.33 -8.78 -3.69
CA ALA A 138 -10.19 -8.45 -4.52
C ALA A 138 -8.96 -9.32 -4.20
N ALA A 139 -8.70 -9.60 -2.92
CA ALA A 139 -7.60 -10.44 -2.47
C ALA A 139 -7.75 -11.89 -2.92
N ASP A 140 -8.95 -12.45 -2.84
CA ASP A 140 -9.23 -13.83 -3.26
C ASP A 140 -9.12 -13.95 -4.78
N SER A 141 -9.57 -12.95 -5.54
CA SER A 141 -9.34 -12.87 -6.99
C SER A 141 -7.84 -12.86 -7.33
N VAL A 142 -7.02 -12.12 -6.57
CA VAL A 142 -5.57 -12.12 -6.75
C VAL A 142 -4.97 -13.48 -6.40
N LYS A 143 -5.40 -14.10 -5.29
CA LYS A 143 -4.92 -15.42 -4.85
C LYS A 143 -5.25 -16.52 -5.86
N ALA A 144 -6.45 -16.50 -6.45
CA ALA A 144 -6.88 -17.46 -7.46
C ALA A 144 -5.93 -17.50 -8.68
N ARG A 145 -5.30 -16.37 -9.03
CA ARG A 145 -4.36 -16.29 -10.16
C ARG A 145 -3.03 -17.01 -9.91
N PHE A 146 -2.67 -17.23 -8.65
CA PHE A 146 -1.46 -17.97 -8.26
C PHE A 146 -1.69 -19.46 -8.09
N LYS A 147 -2.95 -19.91 -8.12
CA LYS A 147 -3.32 -21.33 -8.08
C LYS A 147 -3.22 -21.88 -9.51
N LYS A 148 -1.99 -22.00 -10.00
CA LYS A 148 -1.63 -22.77 -11.20
C LYS A 148 -1.02 -24.09 -10.77
#